data_AF-A0A963ZA50-F1
#
_entry.id   AF-A0A963ZA50-F1
#
_cell.length_a   1.000
_cell.length_b   1.000
_cell.length_c   1.000
_cell.angle_alpha   90.00
_cell.angle_beta   90.00
_cell.angle_gamma   90.00
#
_symmetry.space_group_name_H-M   'P 1'
#
loop_
_entity.id
_entity.type
_entity.pdbx_description
1 polymer ?
#
loop_
_entity_poly.entity_id
_entity_poly.type
_entity_poly.pdbx_seq_one_letter_code
_entity_poly.pdbx_strand_id
1 'polypeptide(L)'
;MARLSKSGRQIISASEVGAYTVCPESWRLRTVEKVSQNLSSRVIKGQKMHDQWTEKYDESIFVYKLARLVISLLVLVLATFLLLGKFSILK
;
A
#
# COMPACT_ATOMS: atom_id res chain seq x y z
N MET A 1 5.17 7.11 17.11
CA MET A 1 4.25 7.53 18.19
C MET A 1 3.47 6.32 18.60
N ALA A 2 3.50 6.02 19.90
CA ALA A 2 2.60 5.04 20.46
C ALA A 2 1.14 5.54 20.27
N ARG A 3 0.37 4.88 19.39
CA ARG A 3 -1.03 5.26 19.11
C ARG A 3 -1.96 4.39 19.94
N LEU A 4 -3.03 4.96 20.47
CA LEU A 4 -4.08 4.17 21.10
C LEU A 4 -4.94 3.51 20.01
N SER A 5 -5.06 2.19 20.09
CA SER A 5 -6.03 1.43 19.31
C SER A 5 -7.45 1.74 19.79
N LYS A 6 -8.47 1.50 18.95
CA LYS A 6 -9.88 1.56 19.34
C LYS A 6 -10.22 0.65 20.53
N SER A 7 -9.41 -0.37 20.80
CA SER A 7 -9.54 -1.28 21.94
C SER A 7 -8.79 -0.82 23.20
N GLY A 8 -8.23 0.39 23.23
CA GLY A 8 -7.45 0.91 24.36
C GLY A 8 -6.01 0.36 24.44
N ARG A 9 -5.59 -0.50 23.52
CA ARG A 9 -4.22 -1.03 23.47
C ARG A 9 -3.26 -0.01 22.87
N GLN A 10 -2.08 0.13 23.45
CA GLN A 10 -1.01 0.98 22.94
C GLN A 10 -0.29 0.29 21.77
N ILE A 11 -0.29 0.93 20.60
CA ILE A 11 0.38 0.46 19.38
C ILE A 11 1.73 1.15 19.30
N ILE A 12 2.80 0.41 19.53
CA ILE A 12 4.18 0.88 19.46
C ILE A 12 4.75 0.52 18.08
N SER A 13 5.43 1.46 17.41
CA SER A 13 6.05 1.16 16.11
C SER A 13 7.32 0.32 16.28
N ALA A 14 7.66 -0.51 15.29
CA ALA A 14 8.91 -1.28 15.31
C ALA A 14 10.15 -0.37 15.46
N SER A 15 10.10 0.84 14.89
CA SER A 15 11.13 1.86 15.05
C SER A 15 11.26 2.40 16.48
N GLU A 16 10.16 2.45 17.25
CA GLU A 16 10.20 2.85 18.66
C GLU A 16 10.82 1.75 19.51
N VAL A 17 10.46 0.49 19.27
CA VAL A 17 11.08 -0.66 19.93
C VAL A 17 12.59 -0.67 19.66
N GLY A 18 13.00 -0.55 18.40
CA GLY A 18 14.41 -0.51 18.01
C GLY A 18 15.17 0.66 18.66
N ALA A 19 14.57 1.85 18.72
CA ALA A 19 15.18 3.00 19.39
C ALA A 19 15.36 2.75 20.89
N TYR A 20 14.35 2.17 21.56
CA TYR A 20 14.42 1.83 22.98
C TYR A 20 15.51 0.79 23.25
N THR A 21 15.60 -0.26 22.43
CA THR A 21 16.61 -1.33 22.60
C THR A 21 18.04 -0.85 22.41
N VAL A 22 18.26 0.15 21.54
CA VAL A 22 19.60 0.70 21.27
C VAL A 22 19.97 1.76 22.31
N CYS A 23 19.08 2.72 22.58
CA CYS A 23 19.28 3.75 23.58
C CYS A 23 17.94 4.25 24.16
N PRO A 24 17.56 3.80 25.37
CA PRO A 24 16.30 4.18 26.02
C PRO A 24 16.12 5.69 26.17
N GLU A 25 17.20 6.41 26.46
CA GLU A 25 17.15 7.85 26.66
C GLU A 25 16.86 8.58 25.35
N SER A 26 17.48 8.15 24.24
CA SER A 26 17.16 8.69 22.91
C SER A 26 15.69 8.47 22.53
N TRP A 27 15.12 7.33 22.93
CA TRP A 27 13.71 7.03 22.75
C TRP A 27 12.83 7.93 23.61
N ARG A 28 13.19 8.16 24.89
CA ARG A 28 12.46 9.05 25.81
C ARG A 28 12.39 10.47 25.25
N LEU A 29 13.52 11.02 24.82
CA LEU A 29 13.61 12.36 24.22
C LEU A 29 12.76 12.47 22.94
N ARG A 30 12.78 11.44 22.09
CA ARG A 30 12.05 11.45 20.82
C ARG A 30 10.54 11.22 20.97
N THR A 31 10.15 10.33 21.87
CA THR A 31 8.76 9.83 21.98
C THR A 31 7.95 10.58 23.04
N VAL A 32 8.56 10.89 24.18
CA VAL A 32 7.89 11.56 25.31
C VAL A 32 8.05 13.07 25.22
N GLU A 33 9.29 13.55 25.09
CA GLU A 33 9.59 14.99 25.05
C GLU A 33 9.41 15.61 23.65
N LYS A 34 9.22 14.78 22.63
CA LYS A 34 8.99 15.19 21.23
C LYS A 34 10.07 16.11 20.67
N VAL A 35 11.31 15.92 21.10
CA VAL A 35 12.44 16.67 20.56
C VAL A 35 12.56 16.36 19.06
N SER A 36 12.45 17.40 18.23
CA SER A 36 12.53 17.27 16.77
C SER A 36 13.91 16.75 16.37
N GLN A 37 13.92 15.69 15.56
CA GLN A 37 15.15 15.15 14.99
C GLN A 37 15.29 15.65 13.56
N ASN A 38 16.44 16.26 13.26
CA ASN A 38 16.81 16.53 11.89
C ASN A 38 17.03 15.19 11.18
N LEU A 39 16.19 14.90 10.18
CA LEU A 39 16.33 13.70 9.37
C LEU A 39 17.64 13.76 8.59
N SER A 40 18.39 12.67 8.59
CA SER A 40 19.60 12.59 7.78
C SER A 40 19.24 12.58 6.29
N SER A 41 20.14 13.10 5.45
CA SER A 41 19.99 13.08 3.99
C SER A 41 19.76 11.67 3.44
N ARG A 42 20.32 10.64 4.10
CA ARG A 42 20.11 9.22 3.75
C ARG A 42 18.67 8.78 3.99
N VAL A 43 18.06 9.19 5.12
CA VAL A 43 16.66 8.85 5.42
C VAL A 43 15.72 9.51 4.42
N ILE A 44 15.94 10.79 4.10
CA ILE A 44 15.15 11.53 3.11
C ILE A 44 15.26 10.87 1.73
N LYS A 45 16.48 10.51 1.31
CA LYS A 45 16.73 9.82 0.04
C LYS A 45 16.03 8.45 0.01
N GLY A 46 16.10 7.68 1.10
CA GLY A 46 15.44 6.39 1.22
C GLY A 46 13.92 6.50 1.13
N GLN A 47 13.33 7.49 1.80
CA GLN A 47 11.90 7.78 1.71
C GLN A 47 11.48 8.09 0.27
N LYS A 48 12.21 8.99 -0.41
CA LYS A 48 11.93 9.32 -1.81
C LYS A 48 11.99 8.09 -2.73
N MET A 49 12.91 7.17 -2.50
CA MET A 49 12.97 5.92 -3.26
C MET A 49 11.77 5.01 -3.00
N HIS A 50 11.32 4.90 -1.75
CA HIS A 50 10.10 4.16 -1.41
C HIS A 50 8.86 4.77 -2.06
N ASP A 51 8.74 6.10 -2.05
CA ASP A 51 7.62 6.80 -2.67
C ASP A 51 7.58 6.52 -4.19
N GLN A 52 8.73 6.66 -4.87
CA GLN A 52 8.85 6.36 -6.30
C GLN A 52 8.59 4.88 -6.64
N TRP A 53 9.01 3.97 -5.77
CA TRP A 53 8.75 2.54 -5.99
C TRP A 53 7.26 2.22 -5.83
N THR A 54 6.61 2.82 -4.84
CA THR A 54 5.18 2.65 -4.57
C THR A 54 4.35 3.20 -5.73
N GLU A 55 4.70 4.38 -6.25
CA GLU A 55 4.04 4.99 -7.41
C GLU A 55 4.06 4.07 -8.64
N LYS A 56 5.24 3.54 -8.99
CA LYS A 56 5.38 2.59 -10.11
C LYS A 56 4.59 1.30 -9.90
N TYR A 57 4.55 0.82 -8.66
CA TYR A 57 3.80 -0.37 -8.31
C TYR A 57 2.29 -0.14 -8.47
N ASP A 58 1.78 0.99 -7.99
CA ASP A 58 0.38 1.36 -8.11
C ASP A 58 -0.05 1.54 -9.57
N GLU A 59 0.78 2.18 -10.40
CA GLU A 59 0.56 2.27 -11.85
C GLU A 59 0.47 0.89 -12.49
N SER A 60 1.39 -0.02 -12.16
CA SER A 60 1.39 -1.39 -12.71
C SER A 60 0.13 -2.17 -12.31
N ILE A 61 -0.33 -2.03 -11.06
CA ILE A 61 -1.58 -2.64 -10.58
C ILE A 61 -2.78 -2.07 -11.34
N PHE A 62 -2.80 -0.76 -11.54
CA PHE A 62 -3.89 -0.10 -12.26
C PHE A 62 -4.00 -0.63 -13.68
N VAL A 63 -2.88 -0.69 -14.41
CA VAL A 63 -2.83 -1.25 -15.77
C VAL A 63 -3.27 -2.70 -15.78
N TYR A 64 -2.79 -3.52 -14.85
CA TYR A 64 -3.19 -4.92 -14.75
C TYR A 64 -4.70 -5.08 -14.51
N LYS A 65 -5.27 -4.30 -13.59
CA LYS A 65 -6.72 -4.30 -13.31
C LYS A 65 -7.52 -3.88 -14.54
N LEU A 66 -7.08 -2.86 -15.25
CA LEU A 66 -7.75 -2.36 -16.46
C LEU A 66 -7.68 -3.40 -17.58
N ALA A 67 -6.52 -3.99 -17.84
CA ALA A 67 -6.35 -5.06 -18.81
C ALA A 67 -7.25 -6.26 -18.49
N ARG A 68 -7.29 -6.67 -17.22
CA ARG A 68 -8.18 -7.75 -16.76
C ARG A 68 -9.65 -7.41 -17.01
N LEU A 69 -10.08 -6.17 -16.75
CA LEU A 69 -11.45 -5.72 -17.00
C LEU A 69 -11.79 -5.78 -18.50
N VAL A 70 -10.92 -5.27 -19.37
CA VAL A 70 -11.09 -5.32 -20.83
C VAL A 70 -11.20 -6.75 -21.34
N ILE A 71 -10.31 -7.65 -20.89
CA ILE A 71 -10.37 -9.08 -21.26
C ILE A 71 -11.70 -9.71 -20.80
N SER A 72 -12.14 -9.39 -19.58
CA SER A 72 -13.41 -9.89 -19.03
C SER A 72 -14.60 -9.46 -19.90
N LEU A 73 -14.63 -8.20 -20.34
CA LEU A 73 -15.65 -7.66 -21.24
C LEU A 73 -15.65 -8.37 -22.61
N LEU A 74 -14.47 -8.56 -23.20
CA LEU A 74 -14.34 -9.26 -24.48
C LEU A 74 -14.87 -10.69 -24.39
N VAL A 75 -14.51 -11.42 -23.33
CA VAL A 75 -15.02 -12.77 -23.08
C VAL A 75 -16.55 -12.77 -22.95
N LEU A 76 -17.12 -11.79 -22.25
CA LEU A 76 -18.55 -11.67 -22.07
C LEU A 76 -19.28 -11.39 -23.40
N VAL A 77 -18.74 -10.49 -24.23
CA VAL A 77 -19.26 -10.20 -25.58
C VAL A 77 -19.21 -11.43 -26.48
N LEU A 78 -18.09 -12.18 -26.45
CA LEU A 78 -17.99 -13.43 -27.21
C LEU A 78 -18.98 -14.49 -26.72
N ALA A 79 -19.15 -14.62 -25.41
CA ALA A 79 -20.11 -15.54 -24.83
C ALA A 79 -21.56 -15.19 -25.22
N THR A 80 -21.95 -13.91 -25.15
CA THR A 80 -23.30 -13.49 -25.56
C THR A 80 -23.52 -13.69 -27.05
N PHE A 81 -22.54 -13.39 -27.89
CA PHE A 81 -22.63 -13.63 -29.33
C PHE A 81 -22.83 -15.12 -29.66
N LEU A 82 -22.09 -16.01 -29.00
CA LEU A 82 -22.25 -17.46 -29.17
C LEU A 82 -23.63 -17.96 -28.70
N LEU A 83 -24.13 -17.42 -27.59
CA LEU A 83 -25.46 -17.78 -27.09
C LEU A 83 -26.57 -17.28 -28.03
N LEU A 84 -26.55 -16.01 -28.43
CA LEU A 84 -27.53 -15.41 -29.34
C LEU A 84 -27.47 -16.03 -30.74
N GLY A 85 -26.27 -16.28 -31.27
CA GLY A 85 -26.06 -16.93 -32.56
C GLY A 85 -26.65 -18.34 -32.61
N LYS A 86 -26.53 -19.11 -31.52
CA LYS A 86 -27.20 -20.42 -31.42
C LYS A 86 -28.73 -20.33 -31.42
N PHE A 87 -29.30 -19.30 -30.79
CA PHE A 87 -30.75 -19.09 -30.80
C PHE A 87 -31.31 -18.68 -32.17
N SER A 88 -30.52 -17.99 -32.99
CA SER A 88 -30.95 -17.55 -34.32
C SER A 88 -30.94 -18.66 -35.39
N ILE A 89 -30.20 -19.75 -35.17
CA ILE A 89 -30.08 -20.88 -36.12
C ILE A 89 -31.15 -21.97 -35.83
N LEU A 90 -31.77 -21.96 -34.64
CA LEU A 90 -32.80 -22.91 -34.24
C LEU A 90 -34.25 -22.44 -34.49
N LYS A 91 -34.45 -21.26 -35.09
CA LYS A 91 -35.74 -20.73 -35.53
C LYS A 91 -35.86 -20.84 -37.05
#